data_AF-A0A7D7LYK0-F1
#
_entry.id   AF-A0A7D7LYK0-F1
#
_cell.length_a   1.000
_cell.length_b   1.000
_cell.length_c   1.000
_cell.angle_alpha   90.00
_cell.angle_beta   90.00
_cell.angle_gamma   90.00
#
_symmetry.space_group_name_H-M   'P 1'
#
loop_
_entity.id
_entity.type
_entity.pdbx_description
1 polymer ?
#
loop_
_entity_poly.entity_id
_entity_poly.type
_entity_poly.pdbx_seq_one_letter_code
_entity_poly.pdbx_strand_id
1 'polypeptide(L)'
;MHDEASDRGLHTRRQIIRPSRAFFLLARPTLNTDTLPSSIGERDVFFSEEEALDALDLHYGWCAARSGGFTDVVTTAQWYLQTAMVGPRITASLGEVYLACADAQSGETWAAAGGFLTEGELIHWSSFVRSVRSWIPINTGTETLELAYRGDTDVHFHQLWFAPIQSVRVYPKRIVVESGDA
;
A
#
# COMPACT_ATOMS: atom_id res chain seq x y z
N MET A 1 1.38 15.68 -38.88
CA MET A 1 1.53 14.26 -38.56
C MET A 1 1.53 14.18 -37.03
N HIS A 2 0.38 13.83 -36.46
CA HIS A 2 0.16 13.44 -35.05
C HIS A 2 1.17 12.36 -34.63
N ASP A 3 1.48 12.05 -33.38
CA ASP A 3 1.30 12.57 -32.00
C ASP A 3 2.01 11.50 -31.12
N GLU A 4 2.08 11.72 -29.80
CA GLU A 4 2.35 10.71 -28.76
C GLU A 4 3.78 10.20 -28.57
N ALA A 5 4.57 10.96 -27.80
CA ALA A 5 5.44 10.40 -26.76
C ALA A 5 5.98 11.51 -25.86
N SER A 6 5.11 12.27 -25.19
CA SER A 6 5.58 13.19 -24.14
C SER A 6 4.54 13.41 -23.04
N ASP A 7 3.89 12.32 -22.60
CA ASP A 7 3.05 12.35 -21.39
C ASP A 7 3.65 11.52 -20.24
N ARG A 8 4.99 11.48 -20.18
CA ARG A 8 5.71 11.13 -18.95
C ARG A 8 5.77 12.38 -18.07
N GLY A 9 4.96 12.43 -17.02
CA GLY A 9 5.32 13.18 -15.81
C GLY A 9 4.37 14.27 -15.32
N LEU A 10 3.06 14.08 -15.45
CA LEU A 10 2.11 14.82 -14.61
C LEU A 10 1.14 13.83 -13.95
N HIS A 11 1.57 13.21 -12.86
CA HIS A 11 0.64 12.74 -11.84
C HIS A 11 -0.06 13.98 -11.27
N THR A 12 -1.08 14.48 -11.97
CA THR A 12 -2.09 15.37 -11.38
C THR A 12 -2.56 14.62 -10.15
N ARG A 13 -2.14 15.06 -8.95
CA ARG A 13 -2.39 14.37 -7.68
C ARG A 13 -3.87 14.03 -7.61
N ARG A 14 -4.20 12.77 -7.90
CA ARG A 14 -5.59 12.30 -7.90
C ARG A 14 -6.07 12.41 -6.46
N GLN A 15 -6.86 13.42 -6.17
CA GLN A 15 -7.46 13.56 -4.86
C GLN A 15 -8.62 12.57 -4.75
N ILE A 16 -8.59 11.73 -3.71
CA ILE A 16 -9.71 10.84 -3.39
C ILE A 16 -10.68 11.62 -2.51
N ILE A 17 -11.69 12.21 -3.15
CA ILE A 17 -12.73 13.02 -2.49
C ILE A 17 -13.95 12.20 -2.03
N ARG A 18 -13.99 10.90 -2.37
CA ARG A 18 -15.06 9.97 -1.99
C ARG A 18 -14.48 8.59 -1.68
N PRO A 19 -15.05 7.83 -0.72
CA PRO A 19 -14.65 6.45 -0.48
C PRO A 19 -14.66 5.66 -1.79
N SER A 20 -13.54 5.04 -2.10
CA SER A 20 -13.31 4.29 -3.33
C SER A 20 -12.53 3.03 -3.00
N ARG A 21 -12.84 1.94 -3.69
CA ARG A 21 -12.01 0.74 -3.62
C ARG A 21 -10.70 0.99 -4.35
N ALA A 22 -9.59 0.68 -3.71
CA ALA A 22 -8.26 0.75 -4.28
C ALA A 22 -7.51 -0.56 -4.10
N PHE A 23 -6.52 -0.76 -4.96
CA PHE A 23 -5.73 -1.97 -5.05
C PHE A 23 -4.25 -1.64 -4.98
N PHE A 24 -3.47 -2.52 -4.39
CA PHE A 24 -2.03 -2.37 -4.22
C PHE A 24 -1.34 -3.72 -4.38
N LEU A 25 -0.21 -3.73 -5.09
CA LEU A 25 0.63 -4.91 -5.22
C LEU A 25 1.70 -4.91 -4.12
N LEU A 26 1.61 -5.88 -3.24
CA LEU A 26 2.58 -6.09 -2.17
C LEU A 26 3.52 -7.22 -2.55
N ALA A 27 4.82 -6.91 -2.71
CA ALA A 27 5.87 -7.91 -2.90
C ALA A 27 6.65 -8.13 -1.59
N ARG A 28 6.51 -9.32 -0.99
CA ARG A 28 7.10 -9.69 0.31
C ARG A 28 8.22 -10.72 0.15
N PRO A 29 9.49 -10.35 0.39
CA PRO A 29 10.58 -11.31 0.50
C PRO A 29 10.30 -12.40 1.55
N THR A 30 10.76 -13.63 1.32
CA THR A 30 10.61 -14.76 2.28
C THR A 30 11.82 -14.98 3.17
N LEU A 31 13.01 -14.57 2.71
CA LEU A 31 14.28 -14.88 3.37
C LEU A 31 14.70 -13.86 4.44
N ASN A 32 14.11 -12.65 4.44
CA ASN A 32 14.43 -11.61 5.42
C ASN A 32 13.25 -10.66 5.64
N THR A 33 12.21 -11.17 6.30
CA THR A 33 10.90 -10.50 6.46
C THR A 33 10.92 -9.28 7.38
N ASP A 34 11.95 -9.15 8.21
CA ASP A 34 11.98 -8.22 9.35
C ASP A 34 12.83 -6.98 9.08
N THR A 35 13.70 -7.01 8.07
CA THR A 35 14.61 -5.89 7.74
C THR A 35 14.28 -5.21 6.41
N LEU A 36 13.45 -5.82 5.58
CA LEU A 36 13.08 -5.29 4.28
C LEU A 36 11.76 -4.50 4.35
N PRO A 37 11.60 -3.42 3.57
CA PRO A 37 10.31 -2.76 3.46
C PRO A 37 9.27 -3.79 3.01
N SER A 38 8.05 -3.66 3.53
CA SER A 38 7.01 -4.64 3.31
C SER A 38 6.65 -4.86 1.83
N SER A 39 6.90 -3.85 0.98
CA SER A 39 6.94 -4.01 -0.47
C SER A 39 8.35 -3.72 -1.00
N ILE A 40 8.92 -4.66 -1.74
CA ILE A 40 10.13 -4.47 -2.56
C ILE A 40 9.83 -4.02 -4.01
N GLY A 41 8.55 -3.99 -4.38
CA GLY A 41 8.07 -3.55 -5.70
C GLY A 41 7.80 -2.05 -5.78
N GLU A 42 7.19 -1.64 -6.89
CA GLU A 42 6.68 -0.29 -7.07
C GLU A 42 5.50 0.00 -6.13
N ARG A 43 5.32 1.27 -5.77
CA ARG A 43 4.33 1.70 -4.77
C ARG A 43 3.04 2.23 -5.38
N ASP A 44 2.70 1.74 -6.56
CA ASP A 44 1.51 2.14 -7.30
C ASP A 44 0.23 1.69 -6.62
N VAL A 45 -0.80 2.52 -6.77
CA VAL A 45 -2.15 2.22 -6.32
C VAL A 45 -3.10 2.32 -7.49
N PHE A 46 -3.88 1.27 -7.67
CA PHE A 46 -4.82 1.10 -8.76
C PHE A 46 -6.25 1.24 -8.24
N PHE A 47 -7.19 1.54 -9.14
CA PHE A 47 -8.62 1.62 -8.79
C PHE A 47 -9.47 0.61 -9.59
N SER A 48 -8.81 -0.22 -10.39
CA SER A 48 -9.35 -1.44 -10.98
C SER A 48 -8.50 -2.63 -10.57
N GLU A 49 -9.15 -3.79 -10.38
CA GLU A 49 -8.48 -5.06 -10.11
C GLU A 49 -7.69 -5.53 -11.33
N GLU A 50 -8.27 -5.38 -12.52
CA GLU A 50 -7.68 -5.76 -13.79
C GLU A 50 -6.38 -4.98 -14.06
N GLU A 51 -6.40 -3.65 -13.89
CA GLU A 51 -5.21 -2.80 -14.04
C GLU A 51 -4.08 -3.21 -13.08
N ALA A 52 -4.43 -3.55 -11.82
CA ALA A 52 -3.44 -3.99 -10.84
C ALA A 52 -2.82 -5.33 -11.24
N LEU A 53 -3.62 -6.27 -11.73
CA LEU A 53 -3.14 -7.59 -12.17
C LEU A 53 -2.31 -7.50 -13.46
N ASP A 54 -2.69 -6.63 -14.39
CA ASP A 54 -1.91 -6.39 -15.62
C ASP A 54 -0.56 -5.74 -15.33
N ALA A 55 -0.47 -4.91 -14.28
CA ALA A 55 0.79 -4.30 -13.84
C ALA A 55 1.72 -5.29 -13.09
N LEU A 56 1.26 -6.49 -12.73
CA LEU A 56 2.00 -7.42 -11.88
C LEU A 56 3.35 -7.84 -12.48
N ASP A 57 3.36 -8.25 -13.76
CA ASP A 57 4.59 -8.65 -14.44
C ASP A 57 5.56 -7.48 -14.63
N LEU A 58 5.03 -6.27 -14.81
CA LEU A 58 5.83 -5.05 -14.91
C LEU A 58 6.51 -4.73 -13.57
N HIS A 59 5.76 -4.79 -12.46
CA HIS A 59 6.29 -4.59 -11.11
C HIS A 59 7.34 -5.65 -10.76
N TYR A 60 7.11 -6.91 -11.15
CA TYR A 60 8.09 -7.99 -10.97
C TYR A 60 9.38 -7.70 -11.74
N GLY A 61 9.30 -7.34 -13.03
CA GLY A 61 10.46 -6.97 -13.83
C GLY A 61 11.20 -5.73 -13.31
N TRP A 62 10.46 -4.72 -12.83
CA TRP A 62 11.07 -3.54 -12.21
C TRP A 62 11.82 -3.89 -10.94
N CYS A 63 11.23 -4.75 -10.09
CA CYS A 63 11.85 -5.21 -8.87
C CYS A 63 13.19 -5.92 -9.16
N ALA A 64 13.22 -6.76 -10.20
CA ALA A 64 14.44 -7.37 -10.69
C ALA A 64 15.46 -6.32 -11.16
N ALA A 65 15.06 -5.38 -12.02
CA ALA A 65 15.94 -4.34 -12.54
C ALA A 65 16.58 -3.50 -11.41
N ARG A 66 15.81 -3.15 -10.38
CA ARG A 66 16.30 -2.39 -9.22
C ARG A 66 17.20 -3.23 -8.30
N SER A 67 16.93 -4.51 -8.17
CA SER A 67 17.71 -5.44 -7.34
C SER A 67 18.97 -5.97 -8.03
N GLY A 68 19.30 -5.47 -9.24
CA GLY A 68 20.45 -5.92 -10.02
C GLY A 68 20.25 -7.26 -10.74
N GLY A 69 19.01 -7.67 -10.96
CA GLY A 69 18.62 -8.91 -11.63
C GLY A 69 17.57 -9.70 -10.84
N PHE A 70 17.27 -10.91 -11.32
CA PHE A 70 16.38 -11.87 -10.66
C PHE A 70 17.07 -12.57 -9.48
N THR A 71 17.49 -11.78 -8.49
CA THR A 71 18.08 -12.28 -7.24
C THR A 71 17.07 -13.11 -6.44
N ASP A 72 17.56 -13.92 -5.49
CA ASP A 72 16.72 -14.74 -4.60
C ASP A 72 15.62 -13.94 -3.90
N VAL A 73 15.91 -12.71 -3.49
CA VAL A 73 14.94 -11.81 -2.85
C VAL A 73 13.73 -11.54 -3.76
N VAL A 74 13.96 -11.43 -5.07
CA VAL A 74 12.92 -11.15 -6.07
C VAL A 74 12.19 -12.43 -6.47
N THR A 75 12.92 -13.50 -6.77
CA THR A 75 12.35 -14.77 -7.27
C THR A 75 11.57 -15.54 -6.21
N THR A 76 11.97 -15.42 -4.93
CA THR A 76 11.27 -16.04 -3.80
C THR A 76 10.20 -15.13 -3.19
N ALA A 77 10.05 -13.90 -3.70
CA ALA A 77 9.08 -12.95 -3.17
C ALA A 77 7.64 -13.45 -3.32
N GLN A 78 6.87 -13.14 -2.29
CA GLN A 78 5.46 -13.41 -2.21
C GLN A 78 4.65 -12.21 -2.65
N TRP A 79 3.89 -12.36 -3.73
CA TRP A 79 3.07 -11.28 -4.27
C TRP A 79 1.62 -11.37 -3.78
N TYR A 80 1.11 -10.27 -3.24
CA TYR A 80 -0.27 -10.16 -2.78
C TYR A 80 -0.95 -8.98 -3.48
N LEU A 81 -2.17 -9.22 -3.94
CA LEU A 81 -3.09 -8.15 -4.31
C LEU A 81 -3.88 -7.75 -3.07
N GLN A 82 -3.57 -6.56 -2.56
CA GLN A 82 -4.27 -5.96 -1.44
C GLN A 82 -5.40 -5.08 -1.94
N THR A 83 -6.56 -5.18 -1.29
CA THR A 83 -7.71 -4.32 -1.55
C THR A 83 -8.09 -3.60 -0.27
N ALA A 84 -8.34 -2.30 -0.38
CA ALA A 84 -8.79 -1.46 0.72
C ALA A 84 -9.87 -0.49 0.25
N MET A 85 -10.69 -0.03 1.20
CA MET A 85 -11.47 1.20 1.01
C MET A 85 -10.55 2.36 1.36
N VAL A 86 -10.48 3.37 0.48
CA VAL A 86 -9.67 4.59 0.68
C VAL A 86 -10.49 5.83 0.35
N GLY A 87 -10.30 6.91 1.11
CA GLY A 87 -11.11 8.12 0.96
C GLY A 87 -11.63 8.66 2.29
N PRO A 88 -12.38 9.77 2.28
CA PRO A 88 -12.79 10.43 3.50
C PRO A 88 -13.84 9.65 4.30
N ARG A 89 -13.74 9.66 5.65
CA ARG A 89 -14.76 9.18 6.59
C ARG A 89 -15.17 7.71 6.38
N ILE A 90 -14.19 6.85 6.23
CA ILE A 90 -14.41 5.41 6.09
C ILE A 90 -14.76 4.82 7.46
N THR A 91 -15.75 3.94 7.48
CA THR A 91 -16.04 3.13 8.66
C THR A 91 -15.01 2.00 8.76
N ALA A 92 -14.38 1.85 9.92
CA ALA A 92 -13.45 0.75 10.17
C ALA A 92 -14.16 -0.60 10.05
N SER A 93 -13.45 -1.59 9.49
CA SER A 93 -13.75 -3.01 9.70
C SER A 93 -13.60 -3.37 11.19
N LEU A 94 -14.19 -4.49 11.64
CA LEU A 94 -14.01 -5.04 12.98
C LEU A 94 -12.52 -5.37 13.20
N GLY A 95 -11.80 -4.50 13.91
CA GLY A 95 -10.40 -4.68 14.32
C GLY A 95 -10.07 -3.77 15.49
N GLU A 96 -8.99 -4.09 16.19
CA GLU A 96 -8.60 -3.43 17.45
C GLU A 96 -7.36 -2.55 17.27
N VAL A 97 -6.63 -2.70 16.15
CA VAL A 97 -5.38 -1.97 15.87
C VAL A 97 -5.59 -0.96 14.75
N TYR A 98 -5.04 0.23 14.97
CA TYR A 98 -5.14 1.39 14.11
C TYR A 98 -3.77 2.05 13.94
N LEU A 99 -3.60 2.78 12.84
CA LEU A 99 -2.56 3.79 12.69
C LEU A 99 -3.22 5.15 12.92
N ALA A 100 -2.63 5.95 13.79
CA ALA A 100 -3.06 7.30 14.11
C ALA A 100 -2.01 8.34 13.72
N CYS A 101 -2.44 9.59 13.59
CA CYS A 101 -1.55 10.73 13.42
C CYS A 101 -2.08 11.91 14.24
N ALA A 102 -1.16 12.69 14.80
CA ALA A 102 -1.49 13.95 15.44
C ALA A 102 -1.84 15.00 14.37
N ASP A 103 -2.95 15.71 14.55
CA ASP A 103 -3.31 16.85 13.74
C ASP A 103 -2.36 18.02 14.03
N ALA A 104 -1.76 18.59 12.98
CA ALA A 104 -0.71 19.59 13.14
C ALA A 104 -1.22 20.94 13.70
N GLN A 105 -2.52 21.20 13.66
CA GLN A 105 -3.11 22.48 14.08
C GLN A 105 -3.69 22.41 15.50
N SER A 106 -4.43 21.34 15.80
CA SER A 106 -5.09 21.12 17.09
C SER A 106 -4.24 20.35 18.09
N GLY A 107 -3.27 19.55 17.62
CA GLY A 107 -2.51 18.61 18.46
C GLY A 107 -3.29 17.37 18.89
N GLU A 108 -4.56 17.24 18.48
CA GLU A 108 -5.38 16.06 18.76
C GLU A 108 -4.91 14.86 17.94
N THR A 109 -5.06 13.65 18.49
CA THR A 109 -4.66 12.42 17.78
C THR A 109 -5.86 11.77 17.12
N TRP A 110 -5.74 11.50 15.83
CA TRP A 110 -6.81 10.97 14.99
C TRP A 110 -6.41 9.64 14.41
N ALA A 111 -7.30 8.64 14.51
CA ALA A 111 -7.11 7.40 13.79
C ALA A 111 -7.22 7.67 12.28
N ALA A 112 -6.23 7.19 11.54
CA ALA A 112 -5.98 7.49 10.14
C ALA A 112 -6.26 6.27 9.25
N ALA A 113 -5.80 5.09 9.67
CA ALA A 113 -6.05 3.82 9.02
C ALA A 113 -6.37 2.77 10.08
N GLY A 114 -7.26 1.82 9.81
CA GLY A 114 -7.48 0.77 10.80
C GLY A 114 -8.61 -0.19 10.52
N GLY A 115 -8.97 -0.94 11.57
CA GLY A 115 -9.67 -2.21 11.42
C GLY A 115 -8.70 -3.37 11.20
N PHE A 116 -7.44 -3.24 11.65
CA PHE A 116 -6.48 -4.34 11.67
C PHE A 116 -6.74 -5.22 12.89
N LEU A 117 -6.62 -6.53 12.72
CA LEU A 117 -6.84 -7.51 13.80
C LEU A 117 -5.67 -7.54 14.79
N THR A 118 -4.44 -7.35 14.28
CA THR A 118 -3.21 -7.40 15.09
C THR A 118 -2.17 -6.42 14.55
N GLU A 119 -1.19 -6.06 15.37
CA GLU A 119 -0.02 -5.26 14.93
C GLU A 119 0.74 -5.94 13.78
N GLY A 120 0.79 -7.27 13.76
CA GLY A 120 1.47 -8.04 12.72
C GLY A 120 0.91 -7.80 11.31
N GLU A 121 -0.38 -7.45 11.18
CA GLU A 121 -0.98 -7.12 9.89
C GLU A 121 -0.42 -5.81 9.30
N LEU A 122 0.06 -4.89 10.14
CA LEU A 122 0.63 -3.62 9.69
C LEU A 122 1.90 -3.83 8.85
N ILE A 123 2.60 -4.94 9.06
CA ILE A 123 3.69 -5.34 8.18
C ILE A 123 3.16 -5.44 6.75
N HIS A 124 1.96 -5.95 6.52
CA HIS A 124 1.42 -6.10 5.17
C HIS A 124 0.80 -4.80 4.65
N TRP A 125 0.12 -4.03 5.51
CA TRP A 125 -0.70 -2.90 5.05
C TRP A 125 0.00 -1.54 5.06
N SER A 126 1.08 -1.38 5.84
CA SER A 126 1.77 -0.09 6.02
C SER A 126 2.24 0.55 4.70
N SER A 127 2.71 -0.25 3.74
CA SER A 127 3.11 0.27 2.42
C SER A 127 1.92 0.85 1.67
N PHE A 128 0.78 0.17 1.66
CA PHE A 128 -0.43 0.63 1.00
C PHE A 128 -0.98 1.91 1.67
N VAL A 129 -1.07 1.92 3.01
CA VAL A 129 -1.49 3.10 3.79
C VAL A 129 -0.63 4.32 3.43
N ARG A 130 0.70 4.16 3.37
CA ARG A 130 1.63 5.23 3.01
C ARG A 130 1.47 5.70 1.56
N SER A 131 1.26 4.77 0.62
CA SER A 131 1.08 5.11 -0.80
C SER A 131 -0.15 5.99 -1.06
N VAL A 132 -1.29 5.69 -0.43
CA VAL A 132 -2.51 6.47 -0.65
C VAL A 132 -2.60 7.74 0.18
N ARG A 133 -1.77 7.87 1.22
CA ARG A 133 -1.82 8.97 2.17
C ARG A 133 -1.87 10.34 1.49
N SER A 134 -0.97 10.57 0.53
CA SER A 134 -0.84 11.86 -0.16
C SER A 134 -2.03 12.23 -1.05
N TRP A 135 -2.95 11.29 -1.27
CA TRP A 135 -4.12 11.44 -2.13
C TRP A 135 -5.38 11.80 -1.32
N ILE A 136 -5.31 11.74 0.02
CA ILE A 136 -6.44 12.04 0.91
C ILE A 136 -6.32 13.48 1.41
N PRO A 137 -7.19 14.41 0.98
CA PRO A 137 -7.09 15.83 1.32
C PRO A 137 -7.43 16.15 2.79
N ILE A 138 -7.92 15.19 3.57
CA ILE A 138 -8.26 15.36 5.00
C ILE A 138 -7.03 15.21 5.91
N ASN A 139 -5.89 14.78 5.39
CA ASN A 139 -4.72 14.53 6.22
C ASN A 139 -3.94 15.84 6.49
N THR A 140 -4.42 16.63 7.47
CA THR A 140 -3.68 17.74 8.09
C THR A 140 -2.72 17.27 9.19
N GLY A 141 -2.59 15.95 9.38
CA GLY A 141 -1.73 15.35 10.39
C GLY A 141 -0.24 15.34 10.03
N THR A 142 0.60 15.24 11.06
CA THR A 142 2.06 15.10 10.95
C THR A 142 2.46 13.88 10.12
N GLU A 143 3.59 13.92 9.40
CA GLU A 143 4.04 12.81 8.54
C GLU A 143 4.24 11.48 9.28
N THR A 144 4.23 11.47 10.61
CA THR A 144 4.38 10.29 11.45
C THR A 144 3.05 9.57 11.62
N LEU A 145 3.06 8.25 11.41
CA LEU A 145 1.96 7.36 11.78
C LEU A 145 2.38 6.55 12.99
N GLU A 146 1.54 6.52 14.01
CA GLU A 146 1.79 5.84 15.29
C GLU A 146 0.74 4.75 15.53
N LEU A 147 1.07 3.78 16.37
CA LEU A 147 0.14 2.72 16.76
C LEU A 147 -0.92 3.28 17.72
N ALA A 148 -2.18 2.92 17.48
CA ALA A 148 -3.29 3.18 18.39
C ALA A 148 -4.15 1.92 18.52
N TYR A 149 -4.73 1.75 19.70
CA TYR A 149 -5.60 0.63 20.04
C TYR A 149 -7.01 1.11 20.30
N ARG A 150 -7.99 0.30 19.92
CA ARG A 150 -9.38 0.59 20.21
C ARG A 150 -9.57 0.73 21.73
N GLY A 151 -10.11 1.87 22.14
CA GLY A 151 -10.29 2.19 23.57
C GLY A 151 -9.26 3.17 24.11
N ASP A 152 -8.22 3.51 23.35
CA ASP A 152 -7.34 4.64 23.68
C ASP A 152 -8.18 5.92 23.82
N THR A 153 -8.12 6.54 24.99
CA THR A 153 -8.99 7.69 25.33
C THR A 153 -8.59 8.97 24.62
N ASP A 154 -7.32 9.03 24.18
CA ASP A 154 -6.72 10.23 23.59
C ASP A 154 -6.76 10.18 22.05
N VAL A 155 -7.44 9.18 21.47
CA VAL A 155 -7.51 8.96 20.02
C VAL A 155 -8.96 9.03 19.52
N HIS A 156 -9.18 9.86 18.49
CA HIS A 156 -10.48 9.97 17.83
C HIS A 156 -10.60 8.98 16.66
N PHE A 157 -11.53 8.02 16.76
CA PHE A 157 -11.67 6.91 15.79
C PHE A 157 -12.65 7.15 14.63
N HIS A 158 -13.27 8.32 14.52
CA HIS A 158 -14.38 8.54 13.59
C HIS A 158 -14.01 9.08 12.20
N GLN A 159 -12.71 9.23 11.89
CA GLN A 159 -12.24 9.87 10.65
C GLN A 159 -11.22 9.05 9.86
N LEU A 160 -11.35 7.73 9.88
CA LEU A 160 -10.46 6.88 9.10
C LEU A 160 -10.54 7.22 7.60
N TRP A 161 -9.41 7.08 6.93
CA TRP A 161 -9.31 7.24 5.48
C TRP A 161 -8.77 6.01 4.77
N PHE A 162 -8.53 4.94 5.51
CA PHE A 162 -8.11 3.64 5.02
C PHE A 162 -8.73 2.54 5.87
N ALA A 163 -9.39 1.58 5.22
CA ALA A 163 -9.83 0.34 5.85
C ALA A 163 -9.45 -0.86 4.96
N PRO A 164 -8.70 -1.85 5.51
CA PRO A 164 -8.35 -3.05 4.76
C PRO A 164 -9.61 -3.87 4.47
N ILE A 165 -9.67 -4.47 3.28
CA ILE A 165 -10.76 -5.38 2.87
C ILE A 165 -10.24 -6.81 2.75
N GLN A 166 -9.23 -7.02 1.90
CA GLN A 166 -8.71 -8.37 1.61
C GLN A 166 -7.27 -8.31 1.09
N SER A 167 -6.51 -9.37 1.33
CA SER A 167 -5.17 -9.57 0.78
C SER A 167 -5.09 -10.96 0.17
N VAL A 168 -5.03 -11.05 -1.15
CA VAL A 168 -5.09 -12.33 -1.89
C VAL A 168 -3.74 -12.60 -2.53
N ARG A 169 -3.31 -13.86 -2.50
CA ARG A 169 -2.06 -14.25 -3.15
C ARG A 169 -2.19 -14.22 -4.67
N VAL A 170 -1.24 -13.60 -5.36
CA VAL A 170 -1.14 -13.54 -6.82
C VAL A 170 0.25 -13.98 -7.28
N TYR A 171 0.38 -14.26 -8.59
CA TYR A 171 1.61 -14.79 -9.18
C TYR A 171 1.92 -14.06 -10.47
N PRO A 172 3.14 -13.51 -10.64
CA PRO A 172 3.61 -13.04 -11.93
C PRO A 172 3.52 -14.18 -12.96
N LYS A 173 3.04 -13.88 -14.17
CA LYS A 173 2.92 -14.86 -15.26
C LYS A 173 4.30 -15.18 -15.84
N ARG A 174 5.24 -14.23 -15.78
CA ARG A 174 6.62 -14.39 -16.25
C ARG A 174 7.58 -14.52 -15.06
N ILE A 175 7.64 -15.69 -14.45
CA ILE A 175 8.81 -16.03 -13.63
C ILE A 175 9.93 -16.36 -14.61
N VAL A 176 10.76 -15.37 -14.96
CA VAL A 176 12.02 -15.62 -15.64
C VAL A 176 12.93 -16.28 -14.62
N VAL A 177 12.95 -17.61 -14.59
CA VAL A 177 14.04 -18.36 -13.97
C VAL A 177 15.16 -18.28 -15.00
N GLU A 178 16.24 -17.55 -14.70
CA GLU A 178 17.49 -17.81 -15.40
C GLU A 178 17.83 -19.28 -15.12
N SER A 179 17.52 -20.15 -16.08
CA SER A 179 18.16 -21.46 -16.14
C SER A 179 19.64 -21.17 -16.31
N GLY A 180 20.39 -21.22 -15.20
CA GLY A 180 21.83 -21.11 -15.21
C GLY A 180 22.40 -22.08 -16.24
N ASP A 181 23.09 -21.53 -17.23
CA ASP A 181 23.89 -22.31 -18.14
C ASP A 181 24.98 -23.05 -17.34
N ALA A 182 24.96 -24.37 -17.51
CA ALA A 182 26.05 -25.37 -17.46
C ALA A 182 27.27 -25.13 -16.54
#